data_AF-A0A7W0V1J8-F1
#
_entry.id   AF-A0A7W0V1J8-F1
#
_cell.length_a   1.000
_cell.length_b   1.000
_cell.length_c   1.000
_cell.angle_alpha   90.00
_cell.angle_beta   90.00
_cell.angle_gamma   90.00
#
_symmetry.space_group_name_H-M   'P 1'
#
loop_
_entity.id
_entity.type
_entity.pdbx_description
1 polymer ?
#
loop_
_entity_poly.entity_id
_entity_poly.type
_entity_poly.pdbx_seq_one_letter_code
_entity_poly.pdbx_strand_id
1 'polypeptide(L)'
;MTENTTAISYVLCLDDGGYPESLEVRKVYVALPDERAAARNYIRVIDETGEDYLYPAKHFVPIQVPPEAVSVMPTGTTTRNLRARD
;
A
#
# COMPACT_ATOMS: atom_id res chain seq x y z
N MET A 1 -13.28 16.56 17.12
CA MET A 1 -13.31 16.15 15.69
C MET A 1 -11.87 15.83 15.31
N THR A 2 -11.38 14.66 15.67
CA THR A 2 -10.04 14.20 15.32
C THR A 2 -10.18 13.35 14.07
N GLU A 3 -9.86 13.94 12.93
CA GLU A 3 -9.61 13.21 11.69
C GLU A 3 -8.45 12.25 12.00
N ASN A 4 -8.72 10.97 12.25
CA ASN A 4 -7.68 9.95 12.30
C ASN A 4 -7.16 9.79 10.86
N THR A 5 -6.23 10.67 10.46
CA THR A 5 -5.48 10.53 9.22
C THR A 5 -4.66 9.25 9.34
N THR A 6 -5.16 8.15 8.81
CA THR A 6 -4.41 6.90 8.74
C THR A 6 -3.17 7.16 7.89
N ALA A 7 -2.00 7.17 8.52
CA ALA A 7 -0.76 7.60 7.88
C ALA A 7 -0.39 6.64 6.74
N ILE A 8 -0.48 7.14 5.51
CA ILE A 8 -0.02 6.43 4.31
C ILE A 8 1.50 6.36 4.34
N SER A 9 2.05 5.17 4.11
CA SER A 9 3.50 4.92 4.07
C SER A 9 3.93 4.53 2.66
N TYR A 10 5.23 4.61 2.37
CA TYR A 10 5.78 4.24 1.07
C TYR A 10 6.80 3.12 1.24
N VAL A 11 6.82 2.21 0.28
CA VAL A 11 7.73 1.06 0.29
C VAL A 11 8.38 0.85 -1.08
N LEU A 12 9.64 0.46 -1.08
CA LEU A 12 10.36 0.02 -2.26
C LEU A 12 10.26 -1.50 -2.39
N CYS A 13 9.88 -1.99 -3.56
CA CYS A 13 9.90 -3.42 -3.88
C CYS A 13 11.35 -3.89 -4.11
N LEU A 14 11.80 -4.88 -3.33
CA LEU A 14 13.15 -5.46 -3.39
C LEU A 14 13.23 -6.63 -4.37
N ASP A 15 12.19 -7.44 -4.44
CA ASP A 15 12.04 -8.61 -5.31
C ASP A 15 10.56 -8.90 -5.55
N ASP A 16 10.23 -9.53 -6.68
CA ASP A 16 8.83 -9.80 -7.04
C ASP A 16 8.24 -11.03 -6.34
N GLY A 17 9.00 -11.79 -5.56
CA GLY A 17 8.51 -12.97 -4.83
C GLY A 17 7.91 -14.09 -5.70
N GLY A 18 8.13 -14.07 -7.02
CA GLY A 18 7.44 -14.93 -7.99
C GLY A 18 6.15 -14.35 -8.56
N TYR A 19 5.90 -13.05 -8.39
CA TYR A 19 4.75 -12.30 -8.90
C TYR A 19 5.17 -11.27 -9.98
N PRO A 20 5.84 -11.66 -11.08
CA PRO A 20 6.38 -10.71 -12.06
C PRO A 20 5.31 -9.92 -12.83
N GLU A 21 4.05 -10.38 -12.81
CA GLU A 21 2.91 -9.69 -13.42
C GLU A 21 2.27 -8.65 -12.49
N SER A 22 2.62 -8.64 -11.20
CA SER A 22 1.98 -7.78 -10.20
C SER A 22 2.97 -6.91 -9.43
N LEU A 23 4.23 -7.35 -9.32
CA LEU A 23 5.29 -6.64 -8.63
C LEU A 23 6.42 -6.27 -9.58
N GLU A 24 6.73 -4.98 -9.63
CA GLU A 24 7.87 -4.43 -10.35
C GLU A 24 9.01 -4.16 -9.36
N VAL A 25 10.13 -4.86 -9.54
CA VAL A 25 11.31 -4.72 -8.69
C VAL A 25 11.90 -3.31 -8.84
N ARG A 26 12.25 -2.67 -7.70
CA ARG A 26 12.70 -1.26 -7.57
C ARG A 26 11.63 -0.20 -7.80
N LYS A 27 10.35 -0.58 -7.97
CA LYS A 27 9.24 0.38 -7.97
C LYS A 27 8.86 0.76 -6.53
N VAL A 28 8.44 2.01 -6.37
CA VAL A 28 7.89 2.53 -5.12
C VAL A 28 6.37 2.34 -5.13
N TYR A 29 5.85 1.75 -4.06
CA TYR A 29 4.44 1.50 -3.86
C TYR A 29 3.90 2.28 -2.67
N VAL A 30 2.60 2.57 -2.71
CA VAL A 30 1.87 3.15 -1.58
C VAL A 30 1.40 2.01 -0.69
N ALA A 31 1.78 2.04 0.59
CA ALA A 31 1.37 1.06 1.58
C ALA A 31 0.21 1.59 2.43
N LEU A 32 -0.86 0.82 2.50
CA LEU A 32 -2.03 1.09 3.32
C LEU A 32 -1.87 0.45 4.71
N PRO A 33 -2.25 1.15 5.78
CA PRO A 33 -2.28 0.59 7.13
C PRO A 33 -3.33 -0.52 7.22
N ASP A 34 -2.87 -1.71 7.60
CA ASP A 34 -3.71 -2.90 7.78
C ASP A 34 -3.12 -3.77 8.90
N GLU A 35 -3.67 -3.62 10.11
CA GLU A 35 -3.20 -4.36 11.29
C GLU A 35 -3.37 -5.88 11.15
N ARG A 36 -4.39 -6.33 10.41
CA ARG A 36 -4.64 -7.76 10.20
C ARG A 36 -3.59 -8.37 9.26
N ALA A 37 -3.22 -7.64 8.23
CA ALA A 37 -2.11 -8.01 7.35
C ALA A 37 -0.78 -8.01 8.10
N ALA A 38 -0.49 -6.95 8.84
CA ALA A 38 0.74 -6.79 9.60
C ALA A 38 0.93 -7.93 10.62
N ALA A 39 -0.14 -8.33 11.32
CA ALA A 39 -0.12 -9.47 12.26
C ALA A 39 0.28 -10.81 11.60
N ARG A 40 0.20 -10.91 10.28
CA ARG A 40 0.57 -12.09 9.49
C ARG A 40 1.86 -11.90 8.68
N ASN A 41 2.61 -10.82 8.89
CA ASN A 41 3.77 -10.41 8.09
C ASN A 41 3.41 -10.12 6.62
N TYR A 42 2.23 -9.55 6.37
CA TYR A 42 1.80 -9.05 5.08
C TYR A 42 1.73 -7.53 5.08
N ILE A 43 1.83 -6.95 3.90
CA ILE A 43 1.65 -5.52 3.62
C ILE A 43 0.60 -5.34 2.54
N ARG A 44 -0.28 -4.35 2.71
CA ARG A 44 -1.27 -3.95 1.71
C ARG A 44 -0.69 -2.82 0.88
N VAL A 45 -0.50 -3.01 -0.42
CA VAL A 45 0.06 -2.01 -1.33
C VAL A 45 -0.90 -1.69 -2.47
N ILE A 46 -0.83 -0.48 -2.99
CA ILE A 46 -1.60 -0.03 -4.16
C ILE A 46 -0.70 -0.08 -5.39
N ASP A 47 -1.17 -0.74 -6.45
CA ASP A 47 -0.49 -0.81 -7.74
C ASP A 47 -0.83 0.37 -8.67
N GLU A 48 -0.41 0.32 -9.94
CA GLU A 48 -0.69 1.35 -10.95
C GLU A 48 -2.17 1.47 -11.34
N THR A 49 -2.97 0.44 -11.07
CA THR A 49 -4.40 0.45 -11.36
C THR A 49 -5.20 1.15 -10.26
N GLY A 50 -4.58 1.38 -9.09
CA GLY A 50 -5.23 1.97 -7.92
C GLY A 50 -5.96 0.94 -7.05
N GLU A 51 -5.79 -0.35 -7.36
CA GLU A 51 -6.28 -1.48 -6.58
C GLU A 51 -5.28 -1.86 -5.49
N ASP A 52 -5.79 -2.36 -4.36
CA ASP A 52 -4.98 -2.76 -3.22
C ASP A 52 -4.81 -4.28 -3.11
N TYR A 53 -3.56 -4.72 -2.95
CA TYR A 53 -3.19 -6.12 -2.90
C TYR A 53 -2.34 -6.43 -1.66
N LEU A 54 -2.40 -7.68 -1.19
CA LEU A 54 -1.63 -8.17 -0.04
C LEU A 54 -0.45 -9.02 -0.50
N TYR A 55 0.76 -8.64 -0.06
CA TYR A 55 1.98 -9.39 -0.30
C TYR A 55 2.75 -9.64 0.99
N PRO A 56 3.60 -10.68 1.05
CA PRO A 56 4.52 -10.84 2.17
C PRO A 56 5.40 -9.59 2.33
N ALA A 57 5.45 -9.04 3.54
CA ALA A 57 6.16 -7.78 3.82
C ALA A 57 7.67 -7.86 3.55
N LYS A 58 8.25 -9.06 3.54
CA LYS A 58 9.68 -9.30 3.26
C LYS A 58 10.15 -8.84 1.88
N HIS A 59 9.24 -8.67 0.92
CA HIS A 59 9.56 -8.21 -0.44
C HIS A 59 9.72 -6.68 -0.52
N PHE A 60 9.49 -5.99 0.60
CA PHE A 60 9.42 -4.54 0.64
C PHE A 60 10.29 -3.96 1.75
N VAL A 61 10.78 -2.75 1.52
CA VAL A 61 11.44 -1.95 2.56
C VAL A 61 10.76 -0.57 2.65
N PRO A 62 10.46 -0.06 3.86
CA PRO A 62 9.93 1.28 4.02
C PRO A 62 10.95 2.33 3.58
N ILE A 63 10.48 3.36 2.89
CA ILE A 63 11.30 4.50 2.45
C ILE A 63 10.61 5.82 2.76
N GLN A 64 11.41 6.87 2.89
CA GLN A 64 10.90 8.24 2.88
C GLN A 64 10.86 8.73 1.44
N VAL A 65 9.73 9.28 1.03
CA VAL A 65 9.51 9.86 -0.29
C VAL A 65 9.42 11.38 -0.11
N PRO A 66 10.14 12.18 -0.92
CA PRO A 66 10.08 13.63 -0.80
C PRO A 66 8.66 14.15 -1.12
N PRO A 67 8.22 15.28 -0.52
CA PRO A 67 6.87 15.81 -0.71
C PRO A 67 6.47 16.02 -2.17
N GLU A 68 7.43 16.40 -3.02
CA GLU A 68 7.23 16.58 -4.45
C GLU A 68 6.76 15.30 -5.13
N ALA A 69 7.36 14.16 -4.76
CA ALA A 69 6.99 12.85 -5.30
C ALA A 69 5.67 12.33 -4.70
N VAL A 70 5.36 12.66 -3.43
CA VAL A 70 4.08 12.29 -2.80
C VAL A 70 2.88 12.80 -3.60
N SER A 71 2.98 13.99 -4.21
CA SER A 71 1.89 14.62 -4.97
C SER A 71 1.45 13.87 -6.23
N VAL A 72 2.29 12.96 -6.75
CA VAL A 72 2.04 12.20 -7.98
C VAL A 72 1.82 10.70 -7.74
N MET A 73 1.90 10.24 -6.49
CA MET A 73 1.69 8.83 -6.15
C MET A 73 0.21 8.44 -6.21
N PRO A 74 -0.13 7.19 -6.57
CA PRO A 74 -1.51 6.74 -6.62
C PRO A 74 -2.12 6.72 -5.22
N THR A 75 -3.23 7.42 -5.03
CA THR A 75 -4.08 7.28 -3.84
C THR A 75 -5.06 6.14 -4.05
N GLY A 76 -5.02 5.13 -3.17
CA GLY A 76 -5.88 3.95 -3.29
C GLY A 76 -7.35 4.30 -3.29
N THR A 77 -8.14 3.52 -4.02
CA THR A 77 -9.59 3.70 -4.10
C THR A 77 -10.21 3.27 -2.78
N THR A 78 -10.33 4.18 -1.80
CA THR A 78 -11.11 3.90 -0.59
C THR A 78 -12.58 3.77 -1.01
N THR A 79 -13.02 2.57 -1.33
CA THR A 79 -14.45 2.27 -1.40
C THR A 79 -14.97 2.34 0.03
N ARG A 80 -15.39 3.54 0.47
CA ARG A 80 -16.34 3.69 1.59
C ARG A 80 -17.67 3.08 1.16
N ASN A 81 -17.78 1.76 1.12
CA ASN A 81 -19.07 1.10 1.25
C ASN A 81 -19.41 1.03 2.74
N LEU A 82 -19.71 2.19 3.31
CA LEU A 82 -20.64 2.30 4.43
C LEU A 82 -22.05 2.15 3.81
N ARG A 83 -22.48 0.92 3.57
CA ARG A 83 -23.90 0.62 3.37
C ARG A 83 -24.33 -0.47 4.34
N ALA A 84 -25.21 -0.01 5.22
CA ALA A 84 -26.13 -0.71 6.12
C ALA A 84 -26.26 -2.22 5.88
N ARG A 85 -26.12 -2.98 6.96
CA ARG A 85 -26.87 -4.23 7.13
C ARG A 85 -27.91 -3.96 8.19
N ASP A 86 -29.15 -3.88 7.73
CA ASP A 86 -30.36 -4.15 8.51
C ASP A 86 -30.31 -5.56 9.11
#